data_AF-W6K6D1-F1
#
_entry.id   AF-W6K6D1-F1
#
_cell.length_a   1.000
_cell.length_b   1.000
_cell.length_c   1.000
_cell.angle_alpha   90.00
_cell.angle_beta   90.00
_cell.angle_gamma   90.00
#
_symmetry.space_group_name_H-M   'P 1'
#
loop_
_entity.id
_entity.type
_entity.pdbx_description
1 polymer ?
#
loop_
_entity_poly.entity_id
_entity_poly.type
_entity_poly.pdbx_seq_one_letter_code
_entity_poly.pdbx_strand_id
1 'polypeptide(L)'
;MAAPLPCDAGVYLDQHRKAVSLFEKKKFKQAYDLWQPLAEVGFPPAQARMGFVFAKGLGTKKDLGKGLFWSLIAAANHDRNGRGIAEKILSSMKKDVAAKISGEAKAWTPDLRSCQRTKVTPIKRLGSHEAILGSGVRVVLDPKLSDQSIEGIFGFLEQIDGAIQKDHPKLRPYVALIDRMDYFAVPEDPFDRYVGWAPDKDKHVLQLSTGVFMDDNPNFMISAIVMETRRRIYALLPQSYFDDPLVRTHKGIRLVGSIYDDVKNEKFYKMAAKAIDRGAKLPKREAAALAAVDEIRYNPQSKHFHKTGRIDATGGYFMKGIGGPDKRVITVRREARWASPASWLLLFVHEGTHILQQEKAESHERKIAAAAGTATMKDYVRRWREGVEHKGRNVNDMSFECEATENEIRAAKALGFPATLLKSSGYLHLCDKAKKMMVKWSDERRAQSKKNAH
;
A
#
# COMPACT_ATOMS: atom_id res chain seq x y z
N MET A 1 33.54 14.10 -21.23
CA MET A 1 32.72 13.55 -20.13
C MET A 1 31.43 13.00 -20.75
N ALA A 2 30.93 11.85 -20.31
CA ALA A 2 29.62 11.37 -20.77
C ALA A 2 28.51 12.34 -20.31
N ALA A 3 27.45 12.48 -21.10
CA ALA A 3 26.32 13.32 -20.74
C ALA A 3 25.72 12.85 -19.40
N PRO A 4 25.33 13.77 -18.50
CA PRO A 4 24.74 13.40 -17.21
C PRO A 4 23.41 12.68 -17.42
N LEU A 5 23.12 11.69 -16.59
CA LEU A 5 21.89 10.91 -16.70
C LEU A 5 20.64 11.80 -16.49
N PRO A 6 19.60 11.65 -17.32
CA PRO A 6 18.32 12.32 -17.10
C PRO A 6 17.77 12.08 -15.69
N CYS A 7 17.09 13.07 -15.11
CA CYS A 7 16.49 12.96 -13.78
C CYS A 7 15.15 12.20 -13.82
N ASP A 8 15.20 10.92 -14.19
CA ASP A 8 14.02 10.12 -14.51
C ASP A 8 14.25 8.64 -14.15
N ALA A 9 13.46 8.09 -13.22
CA ALA A 9 13.58 6.69 -12.83
C ALA A 9 13.19 5.72 -13.96
N GLY A 10 12.36 6.11 -14.92
CA GLY A 10 12.11 5.33 -16.14
C GLY A 10 13.40 5.09 -16.93
N VAL A 11 14.19 6.13 -17.13
CA VAL A 11 15.52 6.02 -17.77
C VAL A 11 16.45 5.13 -16.94
N TYR A 12 16.42 5.24 -15.61
CA TYR A 12 17.25 4.40 -14.73
C TYR A 12 16.88 2.91 -14.83
N LEU A 13 15.58 2.61 -14.88
CA LEU A 13 15.06 1.26 -15.07
C LEU A 13 15.55 0.65 -16.38
N ASP A 14 15.43 1.38 -17.49
CA ASP A 14 15.82 0.89 -18.82
C ASP A 14 17.32 0.65 -18.93
N GLN A 15 18.13 1.58 -18.42
CA GLN A 15 19.58 1.39 -18.40
C GLN A 15 20.01 0.25 -17.48
N HIS A 16 19.37 0.11 -16.33
CA HIS A 16 19.66 -1.00 -15.42
C HIS A 16 19.32 -2.35 -16.07
N ARG A 17 18.16 -2.49 -16.72
CA ARG A 17 17.79 -3.72 -17.45
C ARG A 17 18.79 -4.04 -18.56
N LYS A 18 19.21 -3.03 -19.32
CA LYS A 18 20.24 -3.18 -20.35
C LYS A 18 21.56 -3.67 -19.74
N ALA A 19 21.99 -3.09 -18.62
CA ALA A 19 23.20 -3.48 -17.92
C ALA A 19 23.12 -4.93 -17.38
N VAL A 20 21.98 -5.34 -16.81
CA VAL A 20 21.72 -6.72 -16.40
C VAL A 20 21.83 -7.68 -17.59
N SER A 21 21.20 -7.36 -18.73
CA SER A 21 21.30 -8.19 -19.94
C SER A 21 22.73 -8.32 -20.46
N LEU A 22 23.51 -7.23 -20.44
CA LEU A 22 24.93 -7.28 -20.82
C LEU A 22 25.75 -8.12 -19.84
N PHE A 23 25.45 -8.02 -18.55
CA PHE A 23 26.10 -8.81 -17.51
C PHE A 23 25.83 -10.31 -17.70
N GLU A 24 24.59 -10.71 -17.98
CA GLU A 24 24.21 -12.10 -18.27
C GLU A 24 24.95 -12.63 -19.52
N LYS A 25 25.19 -11.77 -20.51
CA LYS A 25 26.01 -12.06 -21.69
C LYS A 25 27.52 -12.01 -21.43
N LYS A 26 27.95 -11.94 -20.16
CA LYS A 26 29.35 -11.85 -19.70
C LYS A 26 30.11 -10.62 -20.22
N LYS A 27 29.41 -9.59 -20.72
CA LYS A 27 29.99 -8.31 -21.15
C LYS A 27 30.19 -7.38 -19.94
N PHE A 28 30.97 -7.84 -18.97
CA PHE A 28 31.05 -7.23 -17.65
C PHE A 28 31.47 -5.76 -17.66
N LYS A 29 32.45 -5.40 -18.51
CA LYS A 29 32.89 -4.00 -18.61
C LYS A 29 31.76 -3.07 -19.09
N GLN A 30 31.00 -3.49 -20.09
CA GLN A 30 29.87 -2.70 -20.60
C GLN A 30 28.73 -2.60 -19.58
N ALA A 31 28.47 -3.67 -18.81
CA ALA A 31 27.49 -3.63 -17.72
C ALA A 31 27.94 -2.68 -16.60
N TYR A 32 29.22 -2.73 -16.22
CA TYR A 32 29.84 -1.82 -15.26
C TYR A 32 29.69 -0.36 -15.71
N ASP A 33 30.00 -0.07 -16.98
CA ASP A 33 29.96 1.31 -17.52
C ASP A 33 28.54 1.89 -17.53
N LEU A 34 27.50 1.05 -17.58
CA LEU A 34 26.10 1.47 -17.43
C LEU A 34 25.66 1.58 -15.96
N TRP A 35 26.11 0.68 -15.08
CA TRP A 35 25.74 0.74 -13.67
C TRP A 35 26.43 1.86 -12.91
N GLN A 36 27.66 2.23 -13.29
CA GLN A 36 28.40 3.28 -12.60
C GLN A 36 27.62 4.61 -12.50
N PRO A 37 27.15 5.23 -13.60
CA PRO A 37 26.43 6.49 -13.50
C PRO A 37 25.09 6.32 -12.75
N LEU A 38 24.42 5.17 -12.87
CA LEU A 38 23.19 4.88 -12.11
C LEU A 38 23.45 4.82 -10.59
N ALA A 39 24.57 4.20 -10.18
CA ALA A 39 24.96 4.13 -8.79
C ALA A 39 25.33 5.51 -8.22
N GLU A 40 25.97 6.36 -9.04
CA GLU A 40 26.36 7.73 -8.71
C GLU A 40 25.13 8.64 -8.51
N VAL A 41 24.05 8.48 -9.27
CA VAL A 41 22.79 9.23 -9.06
C VAL A 41 21.92 8.65 -7.92
N GLY A 42 22.39 7.63 -7.21
CA GLY A 42 21.71 7.09 -6.04
C GLY A 42 20.67 6.00 -6.33
N PHE A 43 20.78 5.29 -7.46
CA PHE A 43 19.86 4.19 -7.81
C PHE A 43 20.25 2.88 -7.10
N PRO A 44 19.52 2.43 -6.05
CA PRO A 44 19.98 1.35 -5.19
C PRO A 44 20.23 0.00 -5.89
N PRO A 45 19.41 -0.43 -6.87
CA PRO A 45 19.70 -1.64 -7.62
C PRO A 45 21.04 -1.59 -8.35
N ALA A 46 21.44 -0.44 -8.90
CA ALA A 46 22.74 -0.30 -9.54
C ALA A 46 23.87 -0.26 -8.51
N GLN A 47 23.68 0.37 -7.35
CA GLN A 47 24.65 0.36 -6.26
C GLN A 47 24.92 -1.08 -5.75
N ALA A 48 23.89 -1.91 -5.62
CA ALA A 48 24.06 -3.32 -5.28
C ALA A 48 24.88 -4.08 -6.35
N ARG A 49 24.60 -3.84 -7.64
CA ARG A 49 25.37 -4.44 -8.74
C ARG A 49 26.81 -3.95 -8.76
N MET A 50 27.06 -2.66 -8.47
CA MET A 50 28.40 -2.10 -8.31
C MET A 50 29.16 -2.78 -7.17
N GLY A 51 28.52 -2.96 -6.02
CA GLY A 51 29.10 -3.70 -4.89
C GLY A 51 29.50 -5.13 -5.28
N PHE A 52 28.64 -5.82 -6.04
CA PHE A 52 28.92 -7.16 -6.54
C PHE A 52 30.11 -7.21 -7.52
N VAL A 53 30.14 -6.35 -8.54
CA VAL A 53 31.20 -6.39 -9.57
C VAL A 53 32.56 -6.00 -9.01
N PHE A 54 32.64 -5.07 -8.05
CA PHE A 54 33.89 -4.77 -7.33
C PHE A 54 34.34 -5.95 -6.47
N ALA A 55 33.42 -6.57 -5.70
CA ALA A 55 33.78 -7.70 -4.85
C ALA A 55 34.27 -8.93 -5.64
N LYS A 56 33.84 -9.07 -6.90
CA LYS A 56 34.20 -10.16 -7.80
C LYS A 56 35.30 -9.82 -8.82
N GLY A 57 35.59 -8.54 -9.05
CA GLY A 57 36.50 -8.11 -10.11
C GLY A 57 35.95 -8.36 -11.51
N LEU A 58 34.65 -8.15 -11.73
CA LEU A 58 34.00 -8.38 -13.03
C LEU A 58 33.88 -7.06 -13.79
N GLY A 59 34.62 -6.93 -14.90
CA GLY A 59 34.67 -5.67 -15.67
C GLY A 59 35.41 -4.54 -14.95
N THR A 60 36.02 -4.83 -13.81
CA THR A 60 36.83 -3.93 -12.98
C THR A 60 37.86 -4.74 -12.19
N LYS A 61 38.81 -4.09 -11.53
CA LYS A 61 39.73 -4.78 -10.59
C LYS A 61 38.98 -5.16 -9.33
N LYS A 62 39.29 -6.33 -8.77
CA LYS A 62 38.69 -6.79 -7.50
C LYS A 62 39.06 -5.83 -6.37
N ASP A 63 38.05 -5.34 -5.66
CA ASP A 63 38.18 -4.39 -4.56
C ASP A 63 37.04 -4.62 -3.56
N LEU A 64 37.34 -5.28 -2.43
CA LEU A 64 36.34 -5.54 -1.39
C LEU A 64 35.93 -4.27 -0.64
N GLY A 65 36.77 -3.23 -0.61
CA GLY A 65 36.46 -1.97 0.04
C GLY A 65 35.39 -1.21 -0.72
N LYS A 66 35.58 -1.05 -2.05
CA LYS A 66 34.54 -0.49 -2.94
C LYS A 66 33.31 -1.38 -3.02
N GLY A 67 33.51 -2.70 -2.99
CA GLY A 67 32.43 -3.67 -2.91
C GLY A 67 31.52 -3.40 -1.70
N LEU A 68 32.12 -3.28 -0.51
CA LEU A 68 31.40 -2.98 0.73
C LEU A 68 30.74 -1.60 0.67
N PHE A 69 31.47 -0.57 0.23
CA PHE A 69 30.98 0.81 0.13
C PHE A 69 29.65 0.91 -0.61
N TRP A 70 29.60 0.43 -1.87
CA TRP A 70 28.39 0.51 -2.68
C TRP A 70 27.25 -0.38 -2.17
N SER A 71 27.58 -1.56 -1.65
CA SER A 71 26.59 -2.47 -1.06
C SER A 71 25.94 -1.90 0.21
N LEU A 72 26.68 -1.15 1.03
CA LEU A 72 26.14 -0.48 2.21
C LEU A 72 25.17 0.65 1.83
N ILE A 73 25.49 1.44 0.79
CA ILE A 73 24.59 2.51 0.32
C ILE A 73 23.29 1.91 -0.24
N ALA A 74 23.39 0.82 -1.00
CA ALA A 74 22.24 0.08 -1.49
C ALA A 74 21.38 -0.47 -0.33
N ALA A 75 22.02 -1.11 0.65
CA ALA A 75 21.36 -1.64 1.85
C ALA A 75 20.66 -0.55 2.67
N ALA A 76 21.29 0.62 2.83
CA ALA A 76 20.71 1.77 3.51
C ALA A 76 19.45 2.32 2.80
N ASN A 77 19.31 2.04 1.50
CA ASN A 77 18.13 2.33 0.70
C ASN A 77 17.25 1.08 0.45
N HIS A 78 17.34 0.10 1.36
CA HIS A 78 16.52 -1.10 1.41
C HIS A 78 16.67 -2.04 0.20
N ASP A 79 17.82 -2.04 -0.48
CA ASP A 79 18.13 -3.06 -1.46
C ASP A 79 18.62 -4.35 -0.77
N ARG A 80 17.87 -5.45 -0.93
CA ARG A 80 18.18 -6.75 -0.32
C ARG A 80 19.50 -7.34 -0.83
N ASN A 81 19.80 -7.17 -2.12
CA ASN A 81 21.02 -7.70 -2.71
C ASN A 81 22.23 -6.94 -2.14
N GLY A 82 22.12 -5.61 -2.05
CA GLY A 82 23.08 -4.74 -1.38
C GLY A 82 23.38 -5.21 0.03
N ARG A 83 22.32 -5.43 0.83
CA ARG A 83 22.45 -5.96 2.20
C ARG A 83 23.18 -7.30 2.24
N GLY A 84 22.76 -8.27 1.43
CA GLY A 84 23.40 -9.60 1.40
C GLY A 84 24.87 -9.56 0.98
N ILE A 85 25.25 -8.69 0.04
CA ILE A 85 26.65 -8.50 -0.36
C ILE A 85 27.45 -7.85 0.78
N ALA A 86 26.91 -6.81 1.43
CA ALA A 86 27.56 -6.14 2.55
C ALA A 86 27.79 -7.11 3.73
N GLU A 87 26.77 -7.86 4.14
CA GLU A 87 26.85 -8.87 5.21
C GLU A 87 27.96 -9.90 4.91
N LYS A 88 28.04 -10.38 3.66
CA LYS A 88 29.07 -11.32 3.25
C LYS A 88 30.48 -10.74 3.34
N ILE A 89 30.69 -9.52 2.86
CA ILE A 89 32.02 -8.88 2.92
C ILE A 89 32.42 -8.62 4.39
N LEU A 90 31.50 -8.07 5.18
CA LEU A 90 31.70 -7.77 6.60
C LEU A 90 32.10 -8.99 7.43
N SER A 91 31.58 -10.18 7.09
CA SER A 91 31.91 -11.43 7.81
C SER A 91 33.41 -11.81 7.77
N SER A 92 34.16 -11.30 6.78
CA SER A 92 35.58 -11.62 6.56
C SER A 92 36.51 -10.41 6.65
N MET A 93 35.98 -9.19 6.73
CA MET A 93 36.75 -7.95 6.74
C MET A 93 37.16 -7.58 8.18
N LYS A 94 38.37 -7.03 8.35
CA LYS A 94 38.80 -6.48 9.64
C LYS A 94 37.88 -5.35 10.09
N LYS A 95 37.51 -5.33 11.37
CA LYS A 95 36.47 -4.45 11.93
C LYS A 95 36.80 -2.96 11.78
N ASP A 96 38.05 -2.57 11.97
CA ASP A 96 38.55 -1.20 11.82
C ASP A 96 38.41 -0.70 10.37
N VAL A 97 38.80 -1.53 9.40
CA VAL A 97 38.65 -1.23 7.97
C VAL A 97 37.17 -1.12 7.59
N ALA A 98 36.35 -2.07 8.05
CA ALA A 98 34.91 -2.06 7.81
C ALA A 98 34.22 -0.82 8.40
N ALA A 99 34.61 -0.41 9.61
CA ALA A 99 34.07 0.77 10.28
C ALA A 99 34.38 2.05 9.49
N LYS A 100 35.61 2.20 8.98
CA LYS A 100 36.00 3.32 8.13
C LYS A 100 35.13 3.41 6.87
N ILE A 101 35.02 2.30 6.12
CA ILE A 101 34.21 2.25 4.89
C ILE A 101 32.74 2.51 5.18
N SER A 102 32.23 2.00 6.31
CA SER A 102 30.84 2.24 6.71
C SER A 102 30.57 3.71 7.03
N GLY A 103 31.54 4.41 7.62
CA GLY A 103 31.49 5.85 7.83
C GLY A 103 31.46 6.63 6.51
N GLU A 104 32.32 6.25 5.56
CA GLU A 104 32.35 6.84 4.22
C GLU A 104 31.03 6.63 3.47
N ALA A 105 30.49 5.41 3.49
CA ALA A 105 29.21 5.07 2.86
C ALA A 105 28.04 5.85 3.48
N LYS A 106 28.06 6.07 4.79
CA LYS A 106 27.03 6.87 5.49
C LYS A 106 27.10 8.36 5.14
N ALA A 107 28.29 8.89 4.87
CA ALA A 107 28.50 10.28 4.49
C ALA A 107 28.27 10.55 2.98
N TRP A 108 28.13 9.49 2.18
CA TRP A 108 28.00 9.61 0.73
C TRP A 108 26.67 10.27 0.32
N THR A 109 26.74 11.12 -0.71
CA THR A 109 25.59 11.77 -1.33
C THR A 109 25.57 11.52 -2.84
N PRO A 110 24.37 11.38 -3.45
CA PRO A 110 24.24 11.16 -4.89
C PRO A 110 24.58 12.40 -5.70
N ASP A 111 25.16 12.20 -6.89
CA ASP A 111 25.33 13.25 -7.89
C ASP A 111 23.99 13.54 -8.57
N LEU A 112 23.33 14.62 -8.12
CA LEU A 112 22.00 15.02 -8.58
C LEU A 112 22.04 16.29 -9.43
N ARG A 113 23.17 16.61 -10.08
CA ARG A 113 23.29 17.83 -10.90
C ARG A 113 22.24 17.90 -12.02
N SER A 114 21.92 16.79 -12.69
CA SER A 114 20.85 16.73 -13.69
C SER A 114 19.44 16.88 -13.11
N CYS A 115 19.29 16.65 -11.80
CA CYS A 115 18.07 16.85 -11.03
C CYS A 115 17.99 18.23 -10.39
N GLN A 116 18.94 19.14 -10.63
CA GLN A 116 18.80 20.53 -10.19
C GLN A 116 17.89 21.28 -11.17
N ARG A 117 17.00 22.11 -10.64
CA ARG A 117 16.18 23.05 -11.43
C ARG A 117 16.47 24.46 -10.92
N THR A 118 16.70 25.37 -11.84
CA THR A 118 16.88 26.80 -11.54
C THR A 118 15.55 27.55 -11.51
N LYS A 119 14.50 26.99 -12.12
CA LYS A 119 13.17 27.57 -12.20
C LYS A 119 12.11 26.55 -11.78
N VAL A 120 11.20 27.00 -10.91
CA VAL A 120 9.96 26.28 -10.58
C VAL A 120 8.94 26.56 -11.68
N THR A 121 8.39 25.52 -12.27
CA THR A 121 7.27 25.62 -13.19
C THR A 121 5.97 25.52 -12.37
N PRO A 122 5.02 26.46 -12.52
CA PRO A 122 3.73 26.38 -11.82
C PRO A 122 2.84 25.29 -12.39
N ILE A 123 1.81 24.89 -11.63
CA ILE A 123 0.80 23.94 -12.13
C ILE A 123 0.02 24.57 -13.29
N LYS A 124 -0.26 23.77 -14.32
CA LYS A 124 -1.14 24.14 -15.44
C LYS A 124 -2.49 23.44 -15.29
N ARG A 125 -3.55 24.19 -14.96
CA ARG A 125 -4.93 23.68 -14.98
C ARG A 125 -5.35 23.36 -16.42
N LEU A 126 -5.96 22.18 -16.62
CA LEU A 126 -6.53 21.75 -17.91
C LEU A 126 -8.07 21.85 -17.92
N GLY A 127 -8.68 21.95 -16.75
CA GLY A 127 -10.10 22.08 -16.50
C GLY A 127 -10.35 22.04 -14.98
N SER A 128 -11.61 21.98 -14.53
CA SER A 128 -11.91 21.99 -13.10
C SER A 128 -11.28 20.82 -12.34
N HIS A 129 -11.26 19.63 -12.94
CA HIS A 129 -10.81 18.38 -12.32
C HIS A 129 -9.44 17.88 -12.81
N GLU A 130 -8.75 18.66 -13.64
CA GLU A 130 -7.49 18.21 -14.25
C GLU A 130 -6.40 19.28 -14.25
N ALA A 131 -5.16 18.84 -14.06
CA ALA A 131 -3.99 19.69 -14.17
C ALA A 131 -2.73 18.92 -14.58
N ILE A 132 -1.69 19.64 -14.98
CA ILE A 132 -0.33 19.13 -15.16
C ILE A 132 0.55 19.84 -14.13
N LEU A 133 1.20 19.07 -13.26
CA LEU A 133 2.16 19.60 -12.29
C LEU A 133 3.38 20.18 -13.02
N GLY A 134 4.13 21.09 -12.39
CA GLY A 134 5.38 21.59 -12.96
C GLY A 134 6.45 20.52 -13.13
N SER A 135 6.34 19.41 -12.39
CA SER A 135 7.11 18.17 -12.62
C SER A 135 6.73 17.43 -13.91
N GLY A 136 5.58 17.72 -14.52
CA GLY A 136 5.07 17.10 -15.75
C GLY A 136 4.01 16.01 -15.51
N VAL A 137 3.71 15.68 -14.25
CA VAL A 137 2.73 14.64 -13.88
C VAL A 137 1.31 15.15 -14.14
N ARG A 138 0.48 14.36 -14.83
CA ARG A 138 -0.95 14.68 -14.99
C ARG A 138 -1.70 14.32 -13.71
N VAL A 139 -2.58 15.21 -13.25
CA VAL A 139 -3.44 14.99 -12.09
C VAL A 139 -4.90 15.00 -12.53
N VAL A 140 -5.67 14.02 -12.06
CA VAL A 140 -7.11 13.90 -12.28
C VAL A 140 -7.79 13.77 -10.91
N LEU A 141 -8.78 14.62 -10.66
CA LEU A 141 -9.60 14.60 -9.44
C LEU A 141 -10.97 13.99 -9.72
N ASP A 142 -11.50 13.25 -8.75
CA ASP A 142 -12.85 12.65 -8.81
C ASP A 142 -13.93 13.71 -9.09
N PRO A 143 -14.78 13.53 -10.12
CA PRO A 143 -15.87 14.46 -10.47
C PRO A 143 -16.88 14.73 -9.35
N LYS A 144 -16.91 13.90 -8.30
CA LYS A 144 -17.81 14.07 -7.16
C LYS A 144 -17.30 15.06 -6.11
N LEU A 145 -16.07 15.56 -6.25
CA LEU A 145 -15.48 16.52 -5.32
C LEU A 145 -16.14 17.89 -5.45
N SER A 146 -16.31 18.59 -4.32
CA SER A 146 -16.81 19.97 -4.32
C SER A 146 -15.74 20.94 -4.83
N ASP A 147 -16.17 22.06 -5.42
CA ASP A 147 -15.26 23.13 -5.90
C ASP A 147 -14.28 23.60 -4.81
N GLN A 148 -14.76 23.72 -3.55
CA GLN A 148 -13.90 24.06 -2.42
C GLN A 148 -12.79 23.01 -2.19
N SER A 149 -13.14 21.72 -2.29
CA SER A 149 -12.16 20.64 -2.13
C SER A 149 -11.15 20.65 -3.27
N ILE A 150 -11.62 20.87 -4.50
CA ILE A 150 -10.81 20.94 -5.71
C ILE A 150 -9.76 22.04 -5.58
N GLU A 151 -10.16 23.26 -5.23
CA GLU A 151 -9.22 24.38 -5.10
C GLU A 151 -8.23 24.17 -3.94
N GLY A 152 -8.68 23.61 -2.82
CA GLY A 152 -7.79 23.24 -1.71
C GLY A 152 -6.74 22.20 -2.11
N ILE A 153 -7.15 21.18 -2.87
CA ILE A 153 -6.26 20.13 -3.40
C ILE A 153 -5.22 20.74 -4.33
N PHE A 154 -5.62 21.55 -5.32
CA PHE A 154 -4.67 22.13 -6.26
C PHE A 154 -3.71 23.11 -5.59
N GLY A 155 -4.17 23.92 -4.63
CA GLY A 155 -3.29 24.77 -3.84
C GLY A 155 -2.22 23.97 -3.07
N PHE A 156 -2.61 22.84 -2.48
CA PHE A 156 -1.66 21.96 -1.78
C PHE A 156 -0.67 21.27 -2.74
N LEU A 157 -1.15 20.81 -3.90
CA LEU A 157 -0.29 20.23 -4.93
C LEU A 157 0.73 21.23 -5.47
N GLU A 158 0.36 22.51 -5.63
CA GLU A 158 1.26 23.59 -6.07
C GLU A 158 2.42 23.73 -5.08
N GLN A 159 2.11 23.74 -3.79
CA GLN A 159 3.12 23.84 -2.73
C GLN A 159 4.09 22.65 -2.76
N ILE A 160 3.57 21.44 -2.86
CA ILE A 160 4.37 20.21 -2.82
C ILE A 160 5.21 20.04 -4.08
N ASP A 161 4.62 20.26 -5.25
CA ASP A 161 5.34 20.17 -6.52
C ASP A 161 6.45 21.23 -6.59
N GLY A 162 6.19 22.44 -6.10
CA GLY A 162 7.20 23.48 -5.95
C GLY A 162 8.36 23.06 -5.05
N ALA A 163 8.07 22.49 -3.88
CA ALA A 163 9.09 21.96 -2.95
C ALA A 163 9.90 20.80 -3.57
N ILE A 164 9.26 19.90 -4.31
CA ILE A 164 9.95 18.81 -5.02
C ILE A 164 10.89 19.35 -6.10
N GLN A 165 10.46 20.36 -6.85
CA GLN A 165 11.26 20.96 -7.92
C GLN A 165 12.49 21.71 -7.38
N LYS A 166 12.34 22.41 -6.24
CA LYS A 166 13.36 23.31 -5.69
C LYS A 166 14.24 22.67 -4.62
N ASP A 167 13.62 22.06 -3.62
CA ASP A 167 14.26 21.72 -2.35
C ASP A 167 14.56 20.22 -2.20
N HIS A 168 13.98 19.38 -3.05
CA HIS A 168 14.09 17.92 -2.95
C HIS A 168 14.49 17.22 -4.26
N PRO A 169 15.67 17.55 -4.84
CA PRO A 169 16.14 16.97 -6.11
C PRO A 169 16.24 15.44 -6.09
N LYS A 170 16.45 14.84 -4.90
CA LYS A 170 16.49 13.37 -4.71
C LYS A 170 15.15 12.67 -4.94
N LEU A 171 14.03 13.39 -4.87
CA LEU A 171 12.69 12.83 -5.05
C LEU A 171 12.23 12.87 -6.51
N ARG A 172 12.81 13.78 -7.29
CA ARG A 172 12.41 14.04 -8.68
C ARG A 172 12.45 12.80 -9.58
N PRO A 173 13.48 11.92 -9.54
CA PRO A 173 13.46 10.72 -10.37
C PRO A 173 12.27 9.81 -10.04
N TYR A 174 11.89 9.72 -8.77
CA TYR A 174 10.76 8.89 -8.32
C TYR A 174 9.43 9.48 -8.81
N VAL A 175 9.26 10.79 -8.74
CA VAL A 175 8.04 11.46 -9.22
C VAL A 175 7.94 11.36 -10.75
N ALA A 176 9.06 11.43 -11.47
CA ALA A 176 9.09 11.31 -12.93
C ALA A 176 8.61 9.94 -13.46
N LEU A 177 8.61 8.89 -12.63
CA LEU A 177 8.02 7.60 -13.01
C LEU A 177 6.49 7.65 -13.11
N ILE A 178 5.85 8.62 -12.45
CA ILE A 178 4.39 8.69 -12.33
C ILE A 178 3.85 9.40 -13.56
N ASP A 179 3.13 8.65 -14.40
CA ASP A 179 2.49 9.22 -15.61
C ASP A 179 1.26 10.05 -15.22
N ARG A 180 0.48 9.56 -14.25
CA ARG A 180 -0.76 10.17 -13.80
C ARG A 180 -1.03 9.90 -12.32
N MET A 181 -1.57 10.90 -11.61
CA MET A 181 -2.11 10.75 -10.27
C MET A 181 -3.63 10.91 -10.30
N ASP A 182 -4.34 9.87 -9.88
CA ASP A 182 -5.80 9.84 -9.78
C ASP A 182 -6.21 9.97 -8.31
N TYR A 183 -6.89 11.07 -7.99
CA TYR A 183 -7.40 11.33 -6.65
C TYR A 183 -8.87 10.97 -6.57
N PHE A 184 -9.22 10.08 -5.64
CA PHE A 184 -10.58 9.59 -5.48
C PHE A 184 -11.13 9.86 -4.09
N ALA A 185 -12.42 10.18 -4.01
CA ALA A 185 -13.12 10.21 -2.74
C ALA A 185 -13.39 8.77 -2.28
N VAL A 186 -13.33 8.54 -0.97
CA VAL A 186 -13.74 7.27 -0.36
C VAL A 186 -15.01 7.56 0.44
N PRO A 187 -16.21 7.35 -0.15
CA PRO A 187 -17.46 7.63 0.54
C PRO A 187 -17.61 6.86 1.85
N GLU A 188 -17.06 5.64 1.92
CA GLU A 188 -17.06 4.79 3.10
C GLU A 188 -16.20 5.38 4.24
N ASP A 189 -15.16 6.13 3.90
CA ASP A 189 -14.27 6.78 4.86
C ASP A 189 -13.53 7.98 4.27
N PRO A 190 -14.01 9.22 4.48
CA PRO A 190 -13.36 10.42 3.95
C PRO A 190 -11.96 10.66 4.57
N PHE A 191 -11.59 9.93 5.61
CA PHE A 191 -10.29 10.03 6.28
C PHE A 191 -9.29 8.97 5.82
N ASP A 192 -9.63 8.17 4.80
CA ASP A 192 -8.69 7.22 4.21
C ASP A 192 -7.48 7.94 3.60
N ARG A 193 -6.32 7.31 3.68
CA ARG A 193 -5.03 7.85 3.19
C ARG A 193 -4.30 6.83 2.34
N TYR A 194 -5.08 6.09 1.57
CA TYR A 194 -4.55 5.14 0.64
C TYR A 194 -3.71 5.84 -0.43
N VAL A 195 -2.56 5.24 -0.72
CA VAL A 195 -1.71 5.56 -1.86
C VAL A 195 -1.28 4.22 -2.46
N GLY A 196 -1.48 4.03 -3.75
CA GLY A 196 -1.07 2.80 -4.42
C GLY A 196 -1.35 2.80 -5.91
N TRP A 197 -0.72 1.88 -6.64
CA TRP A 197 -0.84 1.82 -8.09
C TRP A 197 -2.17 1.24 -8.56
N ALA A 198 -2.73 1.82 -9.62
CA ALA A 198 -3.81 1.20 -10.38
C ALA A 198 -3.35 -0.15 -10.99
N PRO A 199 -4.27 -1.06 -11.33
CA PRO A 199 -3.93 -2.28 -12.08
C PRO A 199 -3.19 -1.97 -13.40
N ASP A 200 -2.28 -2.86 -13.81
CA ASP A 200 -1.28 -2.68 -14.89
C ASP A 200 -1.83 -2.49 -16.33
N LYS A 201 -3.13 -2.26 -16.49
CA LYS A 201 -3.76 -1.98 -17.78
C LYS A 201 -3.43 -0.57 -18.29
N ASP A 202 -3.11 0.36 -17.38
CA ASP A 202 -2.69 1.73 -17.68
C ASP A 202 -1.26 2.01 -17.17
N LYS A 203 -0.50 2.80 -17.94
CA LYS A 203 0.90 3.19 -17.63
C LYS A 203 0.98 3.92 -16.29
N HIS A 204 1.94 3.55 -15.43
CA HIS A 204 2.26 4.10 -14.09
C HIS A 204 1.27 5.13 -13.49
N VAL A 205 0.02 4.70 -13.26
CA VAL A 205 -1.03 5.51 -12.63
C VAL A 205 -1.02 5.27 -11.12
N LEU A 206 -0.78 6.33 -10.36
CA LEU A 206 -0.84 6.32 -8.90
C LEU A 206 -2.23 6.78 -8.44
N GLN A 207 -2.89 5.98 -7.62
CA GLN A 207 -4.20 6.31 -7.04
C GLN A 207 -4.02 6.76 -5.58
N LEU A 208 -4.67 7.86 -5.23
CA LEU A 208 -4.61 8.45 -3.89
C LEU A 208 -6.02 8.76 -3.39
N SER A 209 -6.36 8.37 -2.17
CA SER A 209 -7.60 8.82 -1.55
C SER A 209 -7.47 10.29 -1.13
N THR A 210 -8.56 11.05 -1.18
CA THR A 210 -8.53 12.49 -0.85
C THR A 210 -8.18 12.79 0.61
N GLY A 211 -8.27 11.83 1.53
CA GLY A 211 -7.83 12.06 2.91
C GLY A 211 -6.33 12.31 3.07
N VAL A 212 -5.48 12.01 2.07
CA VAL A 212 -4.04 12.37 2.13
C VAL A 212 -3.78 13.87 2.22
N PHE A 213 -4.77 14.71 1.86
CA PHE A 213 -4.69 16.17 1.96
C PHE A 213 -5.01 16.72 3.35
N MET A 214 -5.42 15.87 4.28
CA MET A 214 -5.75 16.25 5.65
C MET A 214 -4.57 16.06 6.62
N ASP A 215 -3.39 15.71 6.12
CA ASP A 215 -2.15 15.67 6.90
C ASP A 215 -1.66 17.09 7.23
N ASP A 216 -1.37 17.35 8.50
CA ASP A 216 -0.80 18.62 8.99
C ASP A 216 0.61 18.85 8.42
N ASN A 217 1.25 17.79 7.94
CA ASN A 217 2.60 17.79 7.40
C ASN A 217 2.63 17.13 6.00
N PRO A 218 2.92 17.89 4.93
CA PRO A 218 2.94 17.37 3.56
C PRO A 218 3.97 16.27 3.33
N ASN A 219 4.98 16.13 4.20
CA ASN A 219 5.99 15.09 4.10
C ASN A 219 5.43 13.66 4.21
N PHE A 220 4.27 13.47 4.83
CA PHE A 220 3.66 12.14 4.90
C PHE A 220 3.13 11.71 3.53
N MET A 221 2.39 12.56 2.82
CA MET A 221 1.98 12.25 1.44
C MET A 221 3.20 12.04 0.54
N ILE A 222 4.22 12.90 0.63
CA ILE A 222 5.47 12.73 -0.15
C ILE A 222 6.12 11.38 0.17
N SER A 223 6.20 10.99 1.44
CA SER A 223 6.78 9.71 1.86
C SER A 223 5.97 8.52 1.37
N ALA A 224 4.64 8.60 1.37
CA ALA A 224 3.76 7.56 0.82
C ALA A 224 3.99 7.39 -0.69
N ILE A 225 4.00 8.49 -1.44
CA ILE A 225 4.26 8.50 -2.89
C ILE A 225 5.62 7.88 -3.18
N VAL A 226 6.69 8.34 -2.51
CA VAL A 226 8.05 7.83 -2.72
C VAL A 226 8.16 6.35 -2.36
N MET A 227 7.51 5.90 -1.29
CA MET A 227 7.50 4.49 -0.90
C MET A 227 6.79 3.63 -1.96
N GLU A 228 5.63 4.06 -2.45
CA GLU A 228 4.91 3.35 -3.51
C GLU A 228 5.69 3.36 -4.83
N THR A 229 6.37 4.45 -5.19
CA THR A 229 7.28 4.47 -6.35
C THR A 229 8.45 3.53 -6.17
N ARG A 230 9.07 3.46 -4.99
CA ARG A 230 10.13 2.47 -4.72
C ARG A 230 9.61 1.05 -4.92
N ARG A 231 8.45 0.71 -4.33
CA ARG A 231 7.79 -0.59 -4.55
C ARG A 231 7.63 -0.89 -6.04
N ARG A 232 7.16 0.10 -6.82
CA ARG A 232 6.97 -0.03 -8.26
C ARG A 232 8.26 -0.25 -9.02
N ILE A 233 9.30 0.54 -8.75
CA ILE A 233 10.62 0.39 -9.36
C ILE A 233 11.12 -1.04 -9.18
N TYR A 234 11.09 -1.57 -7.96
CA TYR A 234 11.56 -2.93 -7.71
C TYR A 234 10.65 -4.00 -8.33
N ALA A 235 9.32 -3.80 -8.35
CA ALA A 235 8.41 -4.70 -9.05
C ALA A 235 8.68 -4.77 -10.56
N LEU A 236 9.23 -3.70 -11.16
CA LEU A 236 9.62 -3.62 -12.56
C LEU A 236 11.02 -4.16 -12.87
N LEU A 237 11.79 -4.57 -11.85
CA LEU A 237 13.16 -5.05 -12.01
C LEU A 237 13.30 -6.51 -11.61
N PRO A 238 13.44 -7.42 -12.59
CA PRO A 238 13.82 -8.80 -12.30
C PRO A 238 15.13 -8.86 -11.51
N GLN A 239 15.22 -9.81 -10.56
CA GLN A 239 16.40 -10.06 -9.72
C GLN A 239 16.82 -8.91 -8.77
N SER A 240 16.00 -7.88 -8.62
CA SER A 240 16.18 -6.82 -7.62
C SER A 240 15.06 -6.92 -6.60
N TYR A 241 15.37 -6.83 -5.31
CA TYR A 241 14.39 -7.06 -4.25
C TYR A 241 14.44 -5.91 -3.23
N PHE A 242 13.27 -5.34 -2.96
CA PHE A 242 13.07 -4.30 -1.96
C PHE A 242 12.82 -4.94 -0.59
N ASP A 243 13.67 -4.63 0.38
CA ASP A 243 13.44 -4.93 1.79
C ASP A 243 12.50 -3.88 2.40
N ASP A 244 11.23 -3.96 1.99
CA ASP A 244 10.21 -3.00 2.39
C ASP A 244 10.04 -2.95 3.91
N PRO A 245 10.34 -1.81 4.57
CA PRO A 245 10.25 -1.72 6.02
C PRO A 245 8.81 -1.81 6.52
N LEU A 246 7.82 -1.49 5.67
CA LEU A 246 6.41 -1.39 6.01
C LEU A 246 5.58 -2.57 5.54
N VAL A 247 6.16 -3.57 4.86
CA VAL A 247 5.40 -4.73 4.38
C VAL A 247 5.87 -6.00 5.07
N ARG A 248 4.90 -6.80 5.52
CA ARG A 248 5.08 -8.19 5.93
C ARG A 248 4.09 -9.04 5.15
N THR A 249 4.45 -10.26 4.81
CA THR A 249 3.52 -11.23 4.22
C THR A 249 3.27 -12.33 5.22
N HIS A 250 2.00 -12.65 5.48
CA HIS A 250 1.60 -13.74 6.38
C HIS A 250 0.53 -14.59 5.72
N LYS A 251 0.87 -15.85 5.41
CA LYS A 251 -0.02 -16.80 4.69
C LYS A 251 -0.62 -16.24 3.39
N GLY A 252 0.21 -15.57 2.59
CA GLY A 252 -0.21 -14.98 1.31
C GLY A 252 -0.83 -13.59 1.40
N ILE A 253 -1.26 -13.16 2.60
CA ILE A 253 -1.86 -11.84 2.81
C ILE A 253 -0.75 -10.82 3.07
N ARG A 254 -0.78 -9.70 2.35
CA ARG A 254 0.12 -8.56 2.55
C ARG A 254 -0.37 -7.68 3.69
N LEU A 255 0.46 -7.48 4.71
CA LEU A 255 0.23 -6.57 5.82
C LEU A 255 1.08 -5.32 5.60
N VAL A 256 0.43 -4.19 5.34
CA VAL A 256 1.10 -2.91 5.05
C VAL A 256 0.94 -2.00 6.26
N GLY A 257 2.04 -1.65 6.91
CA GLY A 257 2.08 -0.70 8.02
C GLY A 257 1.85 0.74 7.59
N SER A 258 1.60 1.58 8.59
CA SER A 258 1.45 3.02 8.43
C SER A 258 2.80 3.70 8.22
N ILE A 259 2.81 4.78 7.44
CA ILE A 259 3.99 5.63 7.23
C ILE A 259 4.24 6.63 8.37
N TYR A 260 3.27 6.81 9.28
CA TYR A 260 3.41 7.78 10.37
C TYR A 260 4.41 7.34 11.43
N ASP A 261 5.20 8.28 11.93
CA ASP A 261 6.26 8.03 12.91
C ASP A 261 5.74 7.72 14.32
N ASP A 262 4.55 8.21 14.68
CA ASP A 262 3.89 7.96 15.95
C ASP A 262 3.14 6.61 15.99
N VAL A 263 2.99 5.97 14.83
CA VAL A 263 2.26 4.71 14.70
C VAL A 263 3.19 3.50 14.90
N LYS A 264 2.86 2.68 15.91
CA LYS A 264 3.61 1.45 16.24
C LYS A 264 3.16 0.25 15.39
N ASN A 265 3.76 0.10 14.21
CA ASN A 265 3.42 -0.96 13.24
C ASN A 265 3.65 -2.40 13.75
N GLU A 266 4.65 -2.65 14.60
CA GLU A 266 4.97 -4.01 15.06
C GLU A 266 3.81 -4.68 15.80
N LYS A 267 3.01 -3.91 16.55
CA LYS A 267 1.83 -4.45 17.21
C LYS A 267 0.75 -4.84 16.19
N PHE A 268 0.58 -4.05 15.14
CA PHE A 268 -0.32 -4.38 14.04
C PHE A 268 0.08 -5.69 13.38
N TYR A 269 1.34 -5.83 12.92
CA TYR A 269 1.81 -7.06 12.27
C TYR A 269 1.57 -8.29 13.14
N LYS A 270 1.91 -8.21 14.44
CA LYS A 270 1.72 -9.32 15.38
C LYS A 270 0.25 -9.67 15.59
N MET A 271 -0.64 -8.68 15.72
CA MET A 271 -2.07 -8.94 15.93
C MET A 271 -2.75 -9.47 14.68
N ALA A 272 -2.45 -8.91 13.52
CA ALA A 272 -2.97 -9.35 12.24
C ALA A 272 -2.52 -10.77 11.90
N ALA A 273 -1.23 -11.10 12.06
CA ALA A 273 -0.73 -12.46 11.86
C ALA A 273 -1.43 -13.48 12.75
N LYS A 274 -1.58 -13.17 14.06
CA LYS A 274 -2.33 -14.04 14.99
C LYS A 274 -3.80 -14.20 14.63
N ALA A 275 -4.43 -13.14 14.09
CA ALA A 275 -5.80 -13.20 13.61
C ALA A 275 -5.91 -14.16 12.40
N ILE A 276 -5.04 -13.98 11.40
CA ILE A 276 -4.97 -14.84 10.21
C ILE A 276 -4.68 -16.29 10.60
N ASP A 277 -3.80 -16.54 11.58
CA ASP A 277 -3.51 -17.89 12.07
C ASP A 277 -4.72 -18.59 12.66
N ARG A 278 -5.53 -17.86 13.44
CA ARG A 278 -6.80 -18.37 13.99
C ARG A 278 -7.81 -18.65 12.87
N GLY A 279 -7.76 -17.88 11.79
CA GLY A 279 -8.57 -18.07 10.59
C GLY A 279 -8.48 -19.46 9.96
N ALA A 280 -7.37 -20.18 10.18
CA ALA A 280 -7.19 -21.54 9.65
C ALA A 280 -8.21 -22.57 10.21
N LYS A 281 -8.90 -22.25 11.31
CA LYS A 281 -9.94 -23.10 11.91
C LYS A 281 -11.36 -22.66 11.55
N LEU A 282 -11.51 -21.66 10.68
CA LEU A 282 -12.83 -21.19 10.26
C LEU A 282 -13.54 -22.24 9.39
N PRO A 283 -14.88 -22.33 9.47
CA PRO A 283 -15.65 -23.09 8.51
C PRO A 283 -15.48 -22.53 7.09
N LYS A 284 -15.79 -23.36 6.07
CA LYS A 284 -15.51 -23.06 4.65
C LYS A 284 -15.97 -21.67 4.20
N ARG A 285 -17.15 -21.22 4.63
CA ARG A 285 -17.72 -19.93 4.22
C ARG A 285 -16.91 -18.76 4.77
N GLU A 286 -16.65 -18.74 6.07
CA GLU A 286 -15.92 -17.66 6.72
C GLU A 286 -14.42 -17.70 6.38
N ALA A 287 -13.87 -18.90 6.15
CA ALA A 287 -12.52 -19.08 5.62
C ALA A 287 -12.40 -18.49 4.21
N ALA A 288 -13.41 -18.64 3.35
CA ALA A 288 -13.41 -18.02 2.02
C ALA A 288 -13.41 -16.49 2.09
N ALA A 289 -14.12 -15.89 3.04
CA ALA A 289 -14.10 -14.45 3.25
C ALA A 289 -12.70 -13.96 3.63
N LEU A 290 -12.04 -14.61 4.59
CA LEU A 290 -10.66 -14.27 4.97
C LEU A 290 -9.68 -14.50 3.81
N ALA A 291 -9.84 -15.59 3.07
CA ALA A 291 -8.95 -15.94 1.95
C ALA A 291 -9.10 -15.00 0.74
N ALA A 292 -10.22 -14.28 0.63
CA ALA A 292 -10.44 -13.30 -0.42
C ALA A 292 -9.62 -12.01 -0.22
N VAL A 293 -9.01 -11.81 0.94
CA VAL A 293 -8.22 -10.63 1.29
C VAL A 293 -6.79 -10.74 0.76
N ASP A 294 -6.39 -9.85 -0.15
CA ASP A 294 -5.02 -9.81 -0.66
C ASP A 294 -4.11 -8.94 0.23
N GLU A 295 -4.64 -7.81 0.70
CA GLU A 295 -3.86 -6.78 1.37
C GLU A 295 -4.65 -6.12 2.51
N ILE A 296 -3.98 -5.93 3.64
CA ILE A 296 -4.50 -5.25 4.83
C ILE A 296 -3.58 -4.07 5.13
N ARG A 297 -4.10 -2.86 4.97
CA ARG A 297 -3.39 -1.61 5.24
C ARG A 297 -3.73 -1.08 6.61
N TYR A 298 -2.72 -0.78 7.41
CA TYR A 298 -2.89 -0.19 8.72
C TYR A 298 -2.81 1.32 8.64
N ASN A 299 -3.95 1.96 8.84
CA ASN A 299 -4.13 3.40 8.72
C ASN A 299 -4.81 3.96 9.99
N PRO A 300 -4.23 3.76 11.19
CA PRO A 300 -4.85 4.25 12.42
C PRO A 300 -4.84 5.77 12.48
N GLN A 301 -5.49 6.31 13.50
CA GLN A 301 -5.32 7.73 13.82
C GLN A 301 -3.84 8.06 14.07
N SER A 302 -3.39 9.17 13.49
CA SER A 302 -2.12 9.83 13.75
C SER A 302 -2.34 11.18 14.43
N LYS A 303 -1.36 11.65 15.19
CA LYS A 303 -1.34 13.03 15.73
C LYS A 303 -1.11 14.08 14.64
N HIS A 304 -0.63 13.68 13.47
CA HIS A 304 -0.29 14.55 12.34
C HIS A 304 -1.42 14.68 11.31
N PHE A 305 -2.64 14.34 11.72
CA PHE A 305 -3.80 14.30 10.85
C PHE A 305 -4.94 15.12 11.45
N HIS A 306 -5.32 16.19 10.75
CA HIS A 306 -6.39 17.09 11.18
C HIS A 306 -7.74 16.38 11.11
N LYS A 307 -8.46 16.43 12.23
CA LYS A 307 -9.78 15.80 12.37
C LYS A 307 -10.89 16.82 12.35
N THR A 308 -11.78 16.74 11.38
CA THR A 308 -13.10 17.35 11.47
C THR A 308 -14.17 16.26 11.30
N GLY A 309 -15.08 16.13 12.26
CA GLY A 309 -16.19 15.16 12.24
C GLY A 309 -16.11 13.98 13.22
N ARG A 310 -17.20 13.21 13.32
CA ARG A 310 -17.23 11.94 14.08
C ARG A 310 -16.52 10.87 13.27
N ILE A 311 -15.37 10.43 13.75
CA ILE A 311 -14.71 9.23 13.25
C ILE A 311 -15.52 8.05 13.76
N ASP A 312 -16.23 7.37 12.87
CA ASP A 312 -16.79 6.07 13.22
C ASP A 312 -15.64 5.08 13.37
N ALA A 313 -15.57 4.43 14.53
CA ALA A 313 -14.45 3.59 14.93
C ALA A 313 -14.65 2.14 14.47
N THR A 314 -15.20 1.94 13.25
CA THR A 314 -15.72 0.66 12.72
C THR A 314 -14.71 -0.48 12.61
N GLY A 315 -13.44 -0.26 12.98
CA GLY A 315 -12.42 -1.30 12.92
C GLY A 315 -11.64 -1.21 11.62
N GLY A 316 -12.32 -1.24 10.48
CA GLY A 316 -11.76 -1.17 9.13
C GLY A 316 -12.87 -1.09 8.08
N TYR A 317 -12.49 -1.12 6.80
CA TYR A 317 -13.39 -1.14 5.65
C TYR A 317 -12.69 -1.72 4.42
N PHE A 318 -13.47 -2.35 3.56
CA PHE A 318 -13.06 -2.72 2.20
C PHE A 318 -13.13 -1.52 1.26
N MET A 319 -12.04 -1.27 0.52
CA MET A 319 -11.96 -0.14 -0.41
C MET A 319 -12.63 -0.44 -1.75
N LYS A 320 -13.96 -0.40 -1.79
CA LYS A 320 -14.77 -0.77 -2.96
C LYS A 320 -14.47 0.04 -4.23
N GLY A 321 -14.10 1.32 -4.11
CA GLY A 321 -13.81 2.21 -5.25
C GLY A 321 -12.53 1.85 -6.02
N ILE A 322 -11.59 1.15 -5.38
CA ILE A 322 -10.33 0.68 -5.99
C ILE A 322 -10.17 -0.84 -5.96
N GLY A 323 -11.09 -1.53 -5.28
CA GLY A 323 -11.14 -2.97 -5.16
C GLY A 323 -11.63 -3.59 -6.46
N GLY A 324 -10.88 -4.56 -6.98
CA GLY A 324 -11.23 -5.30 -8.20
C GLY A 324 -10.58 -6.69 -8.23
N PRO A 325 -10.70 -7.42 -9.34
CA PRO A 325 -10.15 -8.78 -9.47
C PRO A 325 -8.67 -8.87 -9.11
N ASP A 326 -7.92 -7.82 -9.43
CA ASP A 326 -6.47 -7.76 -9.32
C ASP A 326 -5.98 -7.10 -8.01
N LYS A 327 -6.90 -6.60 -7.17
CA LYS A 327 -6.54 -5.82 -5.97
C LYS A 327 -7.67 -5.78 -4.94
N ARG A 328 -7.54 -6.49 -3.81
CA ARG A 328 -8.55 -6.51 -2.74
C ARG A 328 -7.96 -6.02 -1.42
N VAL A 329 -8.18 -4.73 -1.15
CA VAL A 329 -7.55 -4.02 -0.03
C VAL A 329 -8.56 -3.75 1.06
N ILE A 330 -8.24 -4.19 2.27
CA ILE A 330 -8.89 -3.76 3.49
C ILE A 330 -8.02 -2.70 4.14
N THR A 331 -8.62 -1.59 4.55
CA THR A 331 -7.96 -0.59 5.40
C THR A 331 -8.45 -0.74 6.82
N VAL A 332 -7.52 -0.69 7.78
CA VAL A 332 -7.80 -0.83 9.21
C VAL A 332 -7.38 0.41 9.96
N ARG A 333 -8.35 1.03 10.65
CA ARG A 333 -8.16 2.27 11.41
C ARG A 333 -8.10 2.08 12.91
N ARG A 334 -8.65 0.98 13.41
CA ARG A 334 -8.64 0.72 14.84
C ARG A 334 -7.21 0.49 15.30
N GLU A 335 -6.78 1.27 16.28
CA GLU A 335 -5.44 1.10 16.84
C GLU A 335 -5.25 -0.33 17.34
N ALA A 336 -4.19 -0.98 16.86
CA ALA A 336 -3.85 -2.35 17.21
C ALA A 336 -3.65 -2.56 18.72
N ARG A 337 -3.46 -1.47 19.50
CA ARG A 337 -3.38 -1.59 20.95
C ARG A 337 -4.69 -1.94 21.65
N TRP A 338 -5.83 -1.63 21.05
CA TRP A 338 -7.15 -1.82 21.64
C TRP A 338 -7.97 -2.95 21.00
N ALA A 339 -7.34 -3.79 20.18
CA ALA A 339 -7.99 -4.85 19.46
C ALA A 339 -7.27 -6.19 19.68
N SER A 340 -8.05 -7.20 20.07
CA SER A 340 -7.56 -8.57 20.26
C SER A 340 -7.43 -9.30 18.91
N PRO A 341 -6.60 -10.35 18.77
CA PRO A 341 -6.57 -11.14 17.54
C PRO A 341 -7.93 -11.72 17.12
N ALA A 342 -8.84 -11.97 18.07
CA ALA A 342 -10.20 -12.37 17.77
C ALA A 342 -10.98 -11.21 17.11
N SER A 343 -10.90 -10.00 17.66
CA SER A 343 -11.53 -8.80 17.09
C SER A 343 -11.04 -8.51 15.67
N TRP A 344 -9.72 -8.63 15.45
CA TRP A 344 -9.10 -8.46 14.13
C TRP A 344 -9.58 -9.52 13.14
N LEU A 345 -9.68 -10.78 13.56
CA LEU A 345 -10.17 -11.85 12.68
C LEU A 345 -11.63 -11.61 12.27
N LEU A 346 -12.48 -11.19 13.20
CA LEU A 346 -13.88 -10.88 12.88
C LEU A 346 -13.99 -9.73 11.88
N LEU A 347 -13.19 -8.67 12.09
CA LEU A 347 -13.08 -7.58 11.12
C LEU A 347 -12.64 -8.10 9.73
N PHE A 348 -11.61 -8.93 9.66
CA PHE A 348 -11.15 -9.47 8.37
C PHE A 348 -12.20 -10.36 7.70
N VAL A 349 -13.01 -11.09 8.47
CA VAL A 349 -14.13 -11.87 7.94
C VAL A 349 -15.27 -10.97 7.46
N HIS A 350 -15.57 -9.89 8.18
CA HIS A 350 -16.58 -8.90 7.78
C HIS A 350 -16.19 -8.26 6.45
N GLU A 351 -15.02 -7.63 6.40
CA GLU A 351 -14.53 -6.96 5.19
C GLU A 351 -14.23 -7.95 4.05
N GLY A 352 -13.77 -9.15 4.38
CA GLY A 352 -13.64 -10.26 3.44
C GLY A 352 -14.97 -10.68 2.82
N THR A 353 -16.08 -10.54 3.54
CA THR A 353 -17.42 -10.80 3.00
C THR A 353 -17.79 -9.76 1.95
N HIS A 354 -17.44 -8.49 2.16
CA HIS A 354 -17.65 -7.43 1.16
C HIS A 354 -16.84 -7.67 -0.12
N ILE A 355 -15.63 -8.22 0.00
CA ILE A 355 -14.85 -8.65 -1.16
C ILE A 355 -15.58 -9.75 -1.94
N LEU A 356 -16.13 -10.77 -1.28
CA LEU A 356 -16.89 -11.82 -1.96
C LEU A 356 -18.18 -11.29 -2.61
N GLN A 357 -18.83 -10.31 -1.97
CA GLN A 357 -20.01 -9.63 -2.53
C GLN A 357 -19.66 -8.82 -3.78
N GLN A 358 -18.50 -8.16 -3.80
CA GLN A 358 -17.92 -7.49 -4.97
C GLN A 358 -17.65 -8.47 -6.10
N GLU A 359 -16.97 -9.59 -5.84
CA GLU A 359 -16.70 -10.62 -6.86
C GLU A 359 -18.00 -11.14 -7.50
N LYS A 360 -19.03 -11.33 -6.68
CA LYS A 360 -20.35 -11.73 -7.15
C LYS A 360 -20.99 -10.65 -8.02
N ALA A 361 -20.88 -9.37 -7.64
CA ALA A 361 -21.38 -8.25 -8.44
C ALA A 361 -20.67 -8.20 -9.80
N GLU A 362 -19.35 -8.31 -9.83
CA GLU A 362 -18.56 -8.33 -11.06
C GLU A 362 -18.89 -9.53 -11.95
N SER A 363 -19.13 -10.70 -11.36
CA SER A 363 -19.60 -11.88 -12.08
C SER A 363 -20.99 -11.63 -12.71
N HIS A 364 -21.90 -10.98 -11.98
CA HIS A 364 -23.21 -10.60 -12.49
C HIS A 364 -23.11 -9.55 -13.60
N GLU A 365 -22.26 -8.55 -13.45
CA GLU A 365 -21.95 -7.54 -14.49
C GLU A 365 -21.49 -8.22 -15.78
N ARG A 366 -20.56 -9.18 -15.71
CA ARG A 366 -20.11 -9.95 -16.90
C ARG A 366 -21.24 -10.72 -17.57
N LYS A 367 -22.15 -11.33 -16.79
CA LYS A 367 -23.31 -12.05 -17.33
C LYS A 367 -24.33 -11.11 -17.98
N ILE A 368 -24.56 -9.94 -17.36
CA ILE A 368 -25.45 -8.90 -17.91
C ILE A 368 -24.89 -8.38 -19.23
N ALA A 369 -23.58 -8.09 -19.28
CA ALA A 369 -22.90 -7.63 -20.50
C ALA A 369 -22.94 -8.68 -21.63
N ALA A 370 -22.85 -9.97 -21.28
CA ALA A 370 -23.01 -11.09 -22.22
C ALA A 370 -24.48 -11.41 -22.56
N ALA A 371 -25.43 -10.54 -22.21
CA ALA A 371 -26.88 -10.71 -22.41
C ALA A 371 -27.50 -11.97 -21.77
N ALA A 372 -26.81 -12.61 -20.81
CA ALA A 372 -27.28 -13.77 -20.05
C ALA A 372 -27.82 -13.42 -18.65
N GLY A 373 -27.97 -12.12 -18.33
CA GLY A 373 -28.30 -11.61 -17.00
C GLY A 373 -29.80 -11.46 -16.73
N THR A 374 -30.22 -11.67 -15.47
CA THR A 374 -31.61 -11.50 -15.02
C THR A 374 -31.88 -10.14 -14.38
N ALA A 375 -33.16 -9.76 -14.20
CA ALA A 375 -33.53 -8.55 -13.47
C ALA A 375 -32.99 -8.55 -12.02
N THR A 376 -33.00 -9.70 -11.35
CA THR A 376 -32.43 -9.86 -10.00
C THR A 376 -30.92 -9.62 -9.98
N MET A 377 -30.20 -10.04 -11.01
CA MET A 377 -28.76 -9.75 -11.13
C MET A 377 -28.51 -8.26 -11.30
N LYS A 378 -29.29 -7.59 -12.16
CA LYS A 378 -29.20 -6.13 -12.35
C LYS A 378 -29.48 -5.39 -11.04
N ASP A 379 -30.53 -5.79 -10.32
CA ASP A 379 -30.85 -5.18 -9.02
C ASP A 379 -29.75 -5.42 -7.99
N TYR A 380 -29.19 -6.64 -7.90
CA TYR A 380 -28.06 -6.93 -7.02
C TYR A 380 -26.86 -6.03 -7.32
N VAL A 381 -26.47 -5.91 -8.60
CA VAL A 381 -25.34 -5.06 -9.02
C VAL A 381 -25.60 -3.60 -8.69
N ARG A 382 -26.80 -3.09 -9.00
CA ARG A 382 -27.20 -1.72 -8.69
C ARG A 382 -27.12 -1.44 -7.19
N ARG A 383 -27.76 -2.28 -6.36
CA ARG A 383 -27.74 -2.13 -4.89
C ARG A 383 -26.32 -2.24 -4.34
N TRP A 384 -25.51 -3.14 -4.89
CA TRP A 384 -24.11 -3.26 -4.49
C TRP A 384 -23.33 -1.99 -4.82
N ARG A 385 -23.41 -1.46 -6.05
CA ARG A 385 -22.61 -0.31 -6.49
C ARG A 385 -23.11 1.03 -5.93
N GLU A 386 -24.40 1.28 -6.01
CA GLU A 386 -25.03 2.58 -5.75
C GLU A 386 -25.66 2.68 -4.35
N GLY A 387 -25.84 1.54 -3.68
CA GLY A 387 -26.61 1.47 -2.44
C GLY A 387 -28.11 1.50 -2.68
N VAL A 388 -28.85 1.94 -1.67
CA VAL A 388 -30.31 2.09 -1.69
C VAL A 388 -30.71 3.47 -1.20
N GLU A 389 -31.80 4.00 -1.75
CA GLU A 389 -32.34 5.27 -1.29
C GLU A 389 -33.07 5.10 0.05
N HIS A 390 -32.72 5.93 1.02
CA HIS A 390 -33.38 6.01 2.31
C HIS A 390 -33.54 7.47 2.72
N LYS A 391 -34.80 7.94 2.85
CA LYS A 391 -35.13 9.33 3.23
C LYS A 391 -34.43 10.39 2.36
N GLY A 392 -34.42 10.18 1.04
CA GLY A 392 -33.79 11.10 0.07
C GLY A 392 -32.26 11.10 0.08
N ARG A 393 -31.63 10.11 0.72
CA ARG A 393 -30.17 9.91 0.71
C ARG A 393 -29.84 8.50 0.25
N ASN A 394 -28.83 8.34 -0.60
CA ASN A 394 -28.28 7.02 -0.88
C ASN A 394 -27.46 6.55 0.32
N VAL A 395 -27.78 5.35 0.81
CA VAL A 395 -27.09 4.69 1.92
C VAL A 395 -26.62 3.31 1.48
N ASN A 396 -25.59 2.79 2.13
CA ASN A 396 -25.16 1.42 1.91
C ASN A 396 -26.35 0.46 2.14
N ASP A 397 -26.48 -0.51 1.26
CA ASP A 397 -27.55 -1.49 1.38
C ASP A 397 -27.30 -2.40 2.59
N MET A 398 -28.17 -2.24 3.59
CA MET A 398 -28.08 -2.92 4.88
C MET A 398 -28.04 -4.45 4.74
N SER A 399 -28.58 -5.02 3.67
CA SER A 399 -28.52 -6.47 3.45
C SER A 399 -27.09 -7.00 3.34
N PHE A 400 -26.17 -6.23 2.75
CA PHE A 400 -24.77 -6.62 2.62
C PHE A 400 -24.03 -6.57 3.96
N GLU A 401 -24.24 -5.50 4.73
CA GLU A 401 -23.70 -5.34 6.08
C GLU A 401 -24.23 -6.42 7.03
N CYS A 402 -25.52 -6.75 6.90
CA CYS A 402 -26.12 -7.84 7.68
C CYS A 402 -25.52 -9.20 7.32
N GLU A 403 -25.26 -9.49 6.04
CA GLU A 403 -24.59 -10.74 5.67
C GLU A 403 -23.18 -10.83 6.26
N ALA A 404 -22.40 -9.75 6.20
CA ALA A 404 -21.07 -9.68 6.79
C ALA A 404 -21.12 -9.89 8.32
N THR A 405 -22.04 -9.21 9.01
CA THR A 405 -22.29 -9.37 10.45
C THR A 405 -22.70 -10.81 10.80
N GLU A 406 -23.52 -11.46 9.97
CA GLU A 406 -23.87 -12.87 10.19
C GLU A 406 -22.64 -13.79 10.08
N ASN A 407 -21.71 -13.51 9.16
CA ASN A 407 -20.45 -14.25 9.04
C ASN A 407 -19.53 -14.00 10.26
N GLU A 408 -19.53 -12.79 10.83
CA GLU A 408 -18.84 -12.53 12.10
C GLU A 408 -19.38 -13.43 13.22
N ILE A 409 -20.70 -13.53 13.36
CA ILE A 409 -21.33 -14.38 14.39
C ILE A 409 -20.95 -15.86 14.19
N ARG A 410 -20.99 -16.36 12.96
CA ARG A 410 -20.60 -17.74 12.63
C ARG A 410 -19.14 -17.99 12.95
N ALA A 411 -18.24 -17.09 12.54
CA ALA A 411 -16.81 -17.18 12.82
C ALA A 411 -16.53 -17.18 14.33
N ALA A 412 -17.14 -16.25 15.07
CA ALA A 412 -16.97 -16.15 16.52
C ALA A 412 -17.45 -17.42 17.23
N LYS A 413 -18.62 -17.93 16.85
CA LYS A 413 -19.18 -19.17 17.42
C LYS A 413 -18.29 -20.38 17.11
N ALA A 414 -17.84 -20.53 15.86
CA ALA A 414 -17.00 -21.65 15.43
C ALA A 414 -15.65 -21.69 16.16
N LEU A 415 -15.08 -20.53 16.48
CA LEU A 415 -13.80 -20.43 17.18
C LEU A 415 -13.91 -20.33 18.70
N GLY A 416 -15.13 -20.44 19.25
CA GLY A 416 -15.37 -20.37 20.70
C GLY A 416 -15.11 -18.98 21.31
N PHE A 417 -15.17 -17.93 20.51
CA PHE A 417 -14.97 -16.56 20.99
C PHE A 417 -16.14 -16.10 21.85
N PRO A 418 -15.94 -15.17 22.82
CA PRO A 418 -17.03 -14.65 23.62
C PRO A 418 -17.96 -13.77 22.77
N ALA A 419 -19.27 -13.97 22.92
CA ALA A 419 -20.31 -13.22 22.23
C ALA A 419 -20.25 -11.71 22.49
N THR A 420 -19.61 -11.28 23.60
CA THR A 420 -19.39 -9.87 23.92
C THR A 420 -18.52 -9.16 22.88
N LEU A 421 -17.68 -9.87 22.10
CA LEU A 421 -16.89 -9.27 21.02
C LEU A 421 -17.75 -8.74 19.87
N LEU A 422 -18.96 -9.28 19.69
CA LEU A 422 -19.87 -8.86 18.63
C LEU A 422 -20.78 -7.70 19.04
N LYS A 423 -20.85 -7.39 20.34
CA LYS A 423 -21.58 -6.20 20.82
C LYS A 423 -20.97 -4.89 20.33
N SER A 424 -19.72 -4.91 19.89
CA SER A 424 -19.07 -3.77 19.24
C SER A 424 -19.28 -3.70 17.73
N SER A 425 -19.97 -4.68 17.11
CA SER A 425 -20.32 -4.63 15.70
C SER A 425 -21.43 -3.60 15.51
N GLY A 426 -21.15 -2.53 14.75
CA GLY A 426 -22.07 -1.39 14.58
C GLY A 426 -23.40 -1.78 13.93
N TYR A 427 -23.42 -2.88 13.17
CA TYR A 427 -24.59 -3.33 12.41
C TYR A 427 -25.45 -4.37 13.13
N LEU A 428 -24.96 -4.96 14.24
CA LEU A 428 -25.68 -6.03 14.93
C LEU A 428 -27.11 -5.63 15.31
N HIS A 429 -27.30 -4.40 15.77
CA HIS A 429 -28.62 -3.89 16.19
C HIS A 429 -29.59 -3.66 15.02
N LEU A 430 -29.06 -3.46 13.83
CA LEU A 430 -29.79 -3.16 12.60
C LEU A 430 -30.24 -4.44 11.85
N CYS A 431 -29.68 -5.60 12.21
CA CYS A 431 -29.86 -6.85 11.47
C CYS A 431 -30.70 -7.87 12.24
N ASP A 432 -31.98 -8.04 11.88
CA ASP A 432 -32.91 -8.93 12.59
C ASP A 432 -32.45 -10.38 12.68
N LYS A 433 -31.91 -10.92 11.59
CA LYS A 433 -31.38 -12.28 11.57
C LYS A 433 -30.13 -12.44 12.43
N ALA A 434 -29.24 -11.45 12.43
CA ALA A 434 -28.07 -11.42 13.31
C ALA A 434 -28.47 -11.38 14.79
N LYS A 435 -29.47 -10.56 15.16
CA LYS A 435 -30.05 -10.52 16.52
C LYS A 435 -30.59 -11.90 16.94
N LYS A 436 -31.37 -12.56 16.07
CA LYS A 436 -31.89 -13.91 16.33
C LYS A 436 -30.77 -14.94 16.51
N MET A 437 -29.70 -14.86 15.71
CA MET A 437 -28.53 -15.72 15.86
C MET A 437 -27.83 -15.52 17.22
N MET A 438 -27.72 -14.28 17.69
CA MET A 438 -27.12 -13.98 19.00
C MET A 438 -27.96 -14.52 20.18
N VAL A 439 -29.29 -14.37 20.11
CA VAL A 439 -30.20 -14.93 21.12
C VAL A 439 -30.05 -16.45 21.16
N LYS A 440 -30.15 -17.11 20.01
CA LYS A 440 -30.00 -18.57 19.91
C LYS A 440 -28.66 -19.05 20.47
N TRP A 441 -27.57 -18.36 20.13
CA TRP A 441 -26.24 -18.73 20.65
C TRP A 441 -26.14 -18.54 22.17
N SER A 442 -26.73 -17.49 22.73
CA SER A 442 -26.80 -17.30 24.18
C SER A 442 -27.56 -18.44 24.88
N ASP A 443 -28.69 -18.86 24.32
CA ASP A 443 -29.51 -19.93 24.89
C ASP A 443 -28.79 -21.29 24.85
N GLU A 444 -28.13 -21.61 23.73
CA GLU A 444 -27.29 -22.81 23.60
C GLU A 444 -26.17 -22.83 24.65
N ARG A 445 -25.51 -21.70 24.91
CA ARG A 445 -24.47 -21.61 25.94
C ARG A 445 -25.02 -21.81 27.34
N ARG A 446 -26.18 -21.22 27.66
CA ARG A 446 -26.85 -21.42 28.96
C ARG A 446 -27.23 -22.88 29.16
N ALA A 447 -27.77 -23.53 28.13
CA ALA A 447 -28.09 -24.95 28.17
C ALA A 447 -26.84 -25.82 28.39
N GLN A 448 -25.72 -25.51 27.71
CA GLN A 448 -24.46 -26.22 27.90
C GLN A 448 -23.87 -26.01 29.31
N SER A 449 -23.92 -24.79 29.84
CA SER A 449 -23.46 -24.51 31.21
C SER A 449 -24.28 -25.25 32.26
N LYS A 450 -25.61 -25.36 32.09
CA LYS A 450 -26.46 -26.19 32.95
C LYS A 450 -26.09 -27.67 32.87
N LYS A 451 -25.81 -28.18 31.67
CA LYS A 451 -25.38 -29.58 31.46
C LYS A 451 -24.01 -29.91 32.06
N ASN A 452 -23.10 -28.93 32.13
CA ASN A 452 -21.76 -29.12 32.70
C ASN A 452 -21.72 -28.89 34.23
N ALA A 453 -22.81 -28.39 34.82
CA ALA A 453 -22.95 -28.17 36.26
C ALA A 453 -23.66 -29.33 36.99
N HIS A 454 -24.15 -30.29 36.22
CA HIS A 454 -24.60 -31.61 36.65
C HIS A 454 -23.55 -32.63 36.19
#